data_AF-A0A6B9FR55-F1
#
_entry.id   AF-A0A6B9FR55-F1
#
_cell.length_a   1.000
_cell.length_b   1.000
_cell.length_c   1.000
_cell.angle_alpha   90.00
_cell.angle_beta   90.00
_cell.angle_gamma   90.00
#
_symmetry.space_group_name_H-M   'P 1'
#
loop_
_entity.id
_entity.type
_entity.pdbx_description
1 polymer ?
#
loop_
_entity_poly.entity_id
_entity_poly.type
_entity_poly.pdbx_seq_one_letter_code
_entity_poly.pdbx_strand_id
1 'polypeptide(L)'
;MTQDLTDLAAFVTVARAGGFRDGARACGGSASGLSEAVRRLEAGLGVRLLNRTTRSVAPTEAGARLLERLGPALAEVESALDVVNGFRDRPAGTLRLNVPLSAARLVLPALVPSFLAAYPEIRLEVVVEDGFVDVLAAGCDAGIRYDERLEQDMIAVPIGPRRQRFATAASPAYLDRCGRPDHPRDLLDHACLLGRFPSGALTAPWEFERDGAVVRVDPSGPLIVRVGASDLAVAAAVAGTGIIHLFEDWLRPLLDSGALEPVLEPWWQVFSGPFLYYPGRRLVPAPLRAFVDFVSARPAAPDPAVRTP
;
A
#
# COMPACT_ATOMS: atom_id res chain seq x y z
N MET A 1 -32.85 -20.48 9.92
CA MET A 1 -31.64 -21.18 10.39
C MET A 1 -30.57 -20.15 10.64
N THR A 2 -30.19 -19.94 11.90
CA THR A 2 -29.09 -19.07 12.29
C THR A 2 -27.81 -19.85 12.09
N GLN A 3 -27.00 -19.50 11.09
CA GLN A 3 -25.67 -20.10 10.92
C GLN A 3 -24.77 -19.58 12.05
N ASP A 4 -23.93 -20.46 12.62
CA ASP A 4 -22.99 -20.07 13.68
C ASP A 4 -21.87 -19.21 13.08
N LEU A 5 -21.66 -18.03 13.66
CA LEU A 5 -20.59 -17.10 13.27
C LEU A 5 -19.21 -17.76 13.38
N THR A 6 -19.06 -18.70 14.32
CA THR A 6 -17.84 -19.49 14.53
C THR A 6 -17.53 -20.38 13.32
N ASP A 7 -18.55 -21.00 12.74
CA ASP A 7 -18.39 -21.88 11.58
C ASP A 7 -18.07 -21.07 10.31
N LEU A 8 -18.67 -19.87 10.19
CA LEU A 8 -18.34 -18.90 9.12
C LEU A 8 -16.90 -18.40 9.24
N ALA A 9 -16.45 -18.03 10.44
CA ALA A 9 -15.08 -17.58 10.70
C ALA A 9 -14.06 -18.69 10.43
N ALA A 10 -14.38 -19.94 10.79
CA ALA A 10 -13.53 -21.09 10.49
C ALA A 10 -13.34 -21.30 8.98
N PHE A 11 -14.41 -21.16 8.18
CA PHE A 11 -14.32 -21.21 6.73
C PHE A 11 -13.40 -20.13 6.15
N VAL A 12 -13.60 -18.87 6.55
CA VAL A 12 -12.77 -17.75 6.07
C VAL A 12 -11.29 -17.96 6.45
N THR A 13 -11.03 -18.40 7.68
CA THR A 13 -9.68 -18.69 8.17
C THR A 13 -8.98 -19.75 7.32
N VAL A 14 -9.66 -20.88 7.06
CA VAL A 14 -9.08 -21.98 6.26
C VAL A 14 -8.90 -21.57 4.80
N ALA A 15 -9.87 -20.86 4.22
CA ALA A 15 -9.81 -20.43 2.83
C ALA A 15 -8.66 -19.46 2.58
N ARG A 16 -8.44 -18.47 3.47
CA ARG A 16 -7.32 -17.53 3.39
C ARG A 16 -5.96 -18.18 3.63
N ALA A 17 -5.89 -19.12 4.58
CA ALA A 17 -4.65 -19.82 4.89
C ALA A 17 -4.27 -20.90 3.86
N GLY A 18 -5.17 -21.26 2.93
CA GLY A 18 -4.93 -22.31 1.93
C GLY A 18 -4.82 -23.73 2.52
N GLY A 19 -5.14 -23.90 3.80
CA GLY A 19 -4.97 -25.17 4.50
C GLY A 19 -5.46 -25.15 5.96
N PHE A 20 -5.94 -26.30 6.44
CA PHE A 20 -6.46 -26.46 7.81
C PHE A 20 -5.37 -26.33 8.89
N ARG A 21 -4.14 -26.78 8.61
CA ARG A 21 -3.02 -26.68 9.55
C ARG A 21 -2.55 -25.23 9.68
N ASP A 22 -2.42 -24.54 8.57
CA ASP A 22 -2.00 -23.13 8.55
C ASP A 22 -3.09 -22.23 9.14
N GLY A 23 -4.37 -22.51 8.84
CA GLY A 23 -5.49 -21.84 9.49
C GLY A 23 -5.52 -22.05 11.01
N ALA A 24 -5.26 -23.28 11.48
CA ALA A 24 -5.20 -23.57 12.91
C ALA A 24 -4.06 -22.80 13.61
N ARG A 25 -2.91 -22.69 12.94
CA ARG A 25 -1.78 -21.87 13.42
C ARG A 25 -2.16 -20.39 13.48
N ALA A 26 -2.91 -19.89 12.50
CA ALA A 26 -3.33 -18.49 12.44
C ALA A 26 -4.37 -18.11 13.51
N CYS A 27 -5.31 -19.01 13.84
CA CYS A 27 -6.35 -18.74 14.85
C CYS A 27 -6.06 -19.30 16.26
N GLY A 28 -4.92 -19.96 16.47
CA GLY A 28 -4.58 -20.59 17.76
C GLY A 28 -5.44 -21.82 18.09
N GLY A 29 -6.10 -22.42 17.11
CA GLY A 29 -7.03 -23.54 17.26
C GLY A 29 -6.44 -24.90 16.82
N SER A 30 -7.31 -25.88 16.61
CA SER A 30 -6.94 -27.21 16.09
C SER A 30 -7.43 -27.42 14.65
N ALA A 31 -6.62 -28.09 13.83
CA ALA A 31 -6.97 -28.37 12.43
C ALA A 31 -8.20 -29.29 12.31
N SER A 32 -8.40 -30.20 13.28
CA SER A 32 -9.60 -31.03 13.38
C SER A 32 -10.84 -30.19 13.70
N GLY A 33 -10.74 -29.25 14.65
CA GLY A 33 -11.83 -28.32 14.99
C GLY A 33 -12.26 -27.47 13.80
N LEU A 34 -11.31 -26.91 13.05
CA LEU A 34 -11.59 -26.16 11.82
C LEU A 34 -12.23 -27.05 10.74
N SER A 35 -11.78 -28.29 10.59
CA SER A 35 -12.39 -29.22 9.62
C SER A 35 -13.84 -29.56 9.97
N GLU A 36 -14.16 -29.77 11.25
CA GLU A 36 -15.54 -30.06 11.68
C GLU A 36 -16.44 -28.83 11.51
N ALA A 37 -15.97 -27.64 11.88
CA ALA A 37 -16.70 -26.38 11.70
C ALA A 37 -17.06 -26.13 10.23
N VAL A 38 -16.09 -26.30 9.32
CA VAL A 38 -16.35 -26.14 7.88
C VAL A 38 -17.31 -27.22 7.36
N ARG A 39 -17.21 -28.47 7.83
CA ARG A 39 -18.16 -29.53 7.42
C ARG A 39 -19.58 -29.23 7.88
N ARG A 40 -19.77 -28.72 9.09
CA ARG A 40 -21.10 -28.29 9.58
C ARG A 40 -21.66 -27.16 8.73
N LEU A 41 -20.85 -26.18 8.39
CA LEU A 41 -21.26 -25.08 7.52
C LEU A 41 -21.69 -25.58 6.14
N GLU A 42 -20.88 -26.42 5.49
CA GLU A 42 -21.19 -27.01 4.18
C GLU A 42 -22.47 -27.86 4.23
N ALA A 43 -22.66 -28.64 5.30
CA ALA A 43 -23.87 -29.44 5.52
C ALA A 43 -25.11 -28.56 5.73
N GLY A 44 -24.98 -27.47 6.51
CA GLY A 44 -26.06 -26.52 6.77
C GLY A 44 -26.46 -25.70 5.54
N LEU A 45 -25.53 -25.47 4.61
CA LEU A 45 -25.77 -24.77 3.35
C LEU A 45 -26.15 -25.72 2.19
N GLY A 46 -25.88 -27.03 2.35
CA GLY A 46 -26.09 -28.04 1.30
C GLY A 46 -25.13 -27.91 0.11
N VAL A 47 -24.06 -27.11 0.23
CA VAL A 47 -23.12 -26.80 -0.85
C VAL A 47 -21.68 -26.93 -0.33
N ARG A 48 -20.80 -27.52 -1.14
CA ARG A 48 -19.36 -27.52 -0.86
C ARG A 48 -18.73 -26.16 -1.13
N LEU A 49 -17.99 -25.66 -0.16
CA LEU A 49 -17.30 -24.37 -0.22
C LEU A 49 -15.80 -24.54 -0.47
N LEU A 50 -15.22 -25.70 -0.14
CA LEU A 50 -13.80 -25.98 -0.35
C LEU A 50 -13.56 -27.26 -1.17
N ASN A 51 -12.69 -27.14 -2.16
CA ASN A 51 -12.03 -28.26 -2.82
C ASN A 51 -10.84 -28.71 -1.97
N ARG A 52 -10.92 -29.94 -1.46
CA ARG A 52 -9.90 -30.53 -0.57
C ARG A 52 -9.11 -31.57 -1.36
N THR A 53 -7.81 -31.33 -1.56
CA THR A 53 -6.86 -32.36 -2.01
C THR A 53 -5.94 -32.73 -0.85
N THR A 54 -5.15 -33.81 -1.01
CA THR A 54 -4.15 -34.19 0.01
C THR A 54 -3.03 -33.17 0.18
N ARG A 55 -2.89 -32.20 -0.74
CA ARG A 55 -1.80 -31.21 -0.75
C ARG A 55 -2.26 -29.76 -0.67
N SER A 56 -3.52 -29.46 -0.94
CA SER A 56 -4.03 -28.08 -0.94
C SER A 56 -5.53 -28.02 -0.63
N VAL A 57 -5.93 -26.88 -0.08
CA VAL A 57 -7.33 -26.51 0.11
C VAL A 57 -7.57 -25.21 -0.67
N ALA A 58 -8.54 -25.23 -1.57
CA ALA A 58 -8.92 -24.07 -2.37
C ALA A 58 -10.44 -23.87 -2.35
N PRO A 59 -10.95 -22.63 -2.40
CA PRO A 59 -12.38 -22.39 -2.47
C PRO A 59 -13.00 -22.92 -3.78
N THR A 60 -14.24 -23.40 -3.70
CA THR A 60 -15.10 -23.61 -4.87
C THR A 60 -15.60 -22.27 -5.39
N GLU A 61 -16.30 -22.22 -6.53
CA GLU A 61 -16.93 -20.98 -7.00
C GLU A 61 -17.92 -20.42 -5.96
N ALA A 62 -18.75 -21.28 -5.36
CA ALA A 62 -19.66 -20.90 -4.29
C ALA A 62 -18.88 -20.42 -3.04
N GLY A 63 -17.77 -21.08 -2.70
CA GLY A 63 -16.88 -20.68 -1.62
C GLY A 63 -16.24 -19.31 -1.87
N ALA A 64 -15.78 -19.04 -3.08
CA ALA A 64 -15.15 -17.77 -3.46
C ALA A 64 -16.16 -16.62 -3.33
N ARG A 65 -17.36 -16.77 -3.89
CA ARG A 65 -18.43 -15.76 -3.77
C ARG A 65 -18.85 -15.53 -2.31
N LEU A 66 -18.88 -16.58 -1.50
CA LEU A 66 -19.18 -16.47 -0.08
C LEU A 66 -18.05 -15.75 0.68
N LEU A 67 -16.80 -16.08 0.36
CA LEU A 67 -15.61 -15.48 0.96
C LEU A 67 -15.51 -13.98 0.67
N GLU A 68 -15.79 -13.56 -0.57
CA GLU A 68 -15.85 -12.15 -0.97
C GLU A 68 -16.84 -11.35 -0.12
N ARG A 69 -17.96 -11.96 0.28
CA ARG A 69 -18.98 -11.28 1.10
C ARG A 69 -18.74 -11.39 2.59
N LEU A 70 -18.26 -12.55 3.07
CA LEU A 70 -18.04 -12.80 4.50
C LEU A 70 -16.77 -12.14 5.03
N GLY A 71 -15.72 -12.04 4.22
CA GLY A 71 -14.46 -11.44 4.63
C GLY A 71 -14.64 -10.03 5.21
N PRO A 72 -15.25 -9.09 4.46
CA PRO A 72 -15.54 -7.74 4.95
C PRO A 72 -16.55 -7.73 6.12
N ALA A 73 -17.58 -8.57 6.08
CA ALA A 73 -18.61 -8.59 7.12
C ALA A 73 -18.09 -9.07 8.49
N LEU A 74 -17.21 -10.07 8.51
CA LEU A 74 -16.58 -10.53 9.75
C LEU A 74 -15.60 -9.47 10.30
N ALA A 75 -14.85 -8.79 9.42
CA ALA A 75 -14.00 -7.68 9.83
C ALA A 75 -14.82 -6.53 10.45
N GLU A 76 -16.03 -6.26 9.93
CA GLU A 76 -16.94 -5.29 10.52
C GLU A 76 -17.44 -5.70 11.92
N VAL A 77 -17.72 -6.99 12.14
CA VAL A 77 -18.10 -7.49 13.48
C VAL A 77 -16.94 -7.35 14.46
N GLU A 78 -15.72 -7.71 14.07
CA GLU A 78 -14.51 -7.52 14.90
C GLU A 78 -14.32 -6.04 15.24
N SER A 79 -14.41 -5.16 14.23
CA SER A 79 -14.37 -3.69 14.41
C SER A 79 -15.42 -3.20 15.41
N ALA A 80 -16.66 -3.70 15.33
CA ALA A 80 -17.73 -3.31 16.25
C ALA A 80 -17.46 -3.77 17.69
N LEU A 81 -16.89 -4.97 17.87
CA LEU A 81 -16.46 -5.46 19.19
C LEU A 81 -15.28 -4.64 19.74
N ASP A 82 -14.36 -4.21 18.89
CA ASP A 82 -13.25 -3.33 19.29
C ASP A 82 -13.69 -1.93 19.72
N VAL A 83 -14.84 -1.44 19.26
CA VAL A 83 -15.41 -0.21 19.82
C VAL A 83 -15.78 -0.38 21.29
N VAL A 84 -16.21 -1.58 21.70
CA VAL A 84 -16.46 -1.90 23.12
C VAL A 84 -15.14 -1.96 23.91
N ASN A 85 -14.04 -2.38 23.28
CA ASN A 85 -12.70 -2.27 23.88
C ASN A 85 -12.24 -0.81 24.02
N GLY A 86 -12.79 0.12 23.23
CA GLY A 86 -12.58 1.56 23.34
C GLY A 86 -13.10 2.22 24.63
N PHE A 87 -13.80 1.48 25.50
CA PHE A 87 -14.13 1.92 26.87
C PHE A 87 -12.99 1.66 27.88
N ARG A 88 -11.86 1.08 27.46
CA ARG A 88 -10.63 1.04 28.26
C ARG A 88 -9.88 2.36 28.15
N ASP A 89 -9.17 2.73 29.22
CA ASP A 89 -8.37 3.97 29.28
C ASP A 89 -7.21 4.02 28.26
N ARG A 90 -6.89 2.90 27.60
CA ARG A 90 -5.82 2.80 26.60
C ARG A 90 -6.30 2.09 25.33
N PRO A 91 -6.09 2.67 24.14
CA PRO A 91 -6.33 1.99 22.87
C PRO A 91 -5.43 0.75 22.74
N ALA A 92 -6.03 -0.40 22.43
CA ALA A 92 -5.33 -1.67 22.22
C ALA A 92 -5.98 -2.43 21.05
N GLY A 93 -5.23 -3.34 20.43
CA GLY A 93 -5.72 -4.15 19.31
C GLY A 93 -4.77 -4.17 18.12
N THR A 94 -5.23 -4.70 16.99
CA THR A 94 -4.45 -4.70 15.74
C THR A 94 -4.96 -3.60 14.82
N LEU A 95 -4.05 -2.82 14.24
CA LEU A 95 -4.33 -1.85 13.18
C LEU A 95 -3.69 -2.37 11.89
N ARG A 96 -4.50 -2.62 10.86
CA ARG A 96 -4.07 -3.08 9.54
C ARG A 96 -4.16 -1.95 8.52
N LEU A 97 -3.01 -1.59 7.94
CA LEU A 97 -2.91 -0.55 6.92
C LEU A 97 -2.54 -1.15 5.56
N ASN A 98 -3.30 -0.83 4.52
CA ASN A 98 -2.90 -1.10 3.13
C ASN A 98 -2.29 0.16 2.50
N VAL A 99 -1.03 0.12 2.07
CA VAL A 99 -0.29 1.32 1.65
C VAL A 99 0.49 1.06 0.36
N PRO A 100 0.66 2.05 -0.53
CA PRO A 100 1.61 1.95 -1.63
C PRO A 100 3.04 1.95 -1.09
N LEU A 101 3.96 1.40 -1.87
CA LEU A 101 5.38 1.32 -1.53
C LEU A 101 5.98 2.70 -1.21
N SER A 102 5.57 3.73 -1.95
CA SER A 102 6.02 5.10 -1.72
C SER A 102 5.63 5.61 -0.32
N ALA A 103 4.43 5.32 0.17
CA ALA A 103 4.01 5.70 1.52
C ALA A 103 4.75 4.90 2.60
N ALA A 104 4.93 3.58 2.37
CA ALA A 104 5.69 2.72 3.28
C ALA A 104 7.14 3.20 3.44
N ARG A 105 7.73 3.75 2.36
CA ARG A 105 9.11 4.23 2.37
C ARG A 105 9.27 5.68 2.82
N LEU A 106 8.39 6.57 2.38
CA LEU A 106 8.61 8.02 2.52
C LEU A 106 7.78 8.65 3.64
N VAL A 107 6.70 8.00 4.08
CA VAL A 107 5.76 8.58 5.05
C VAL A 107 5.79 7.82 6.38
N LEU A 108 5.60 6.50 6.33
CA LEU A 108 5.50 5.69 7.54
C LEU A 108 6.73 5.73 8.46
N PRO A 109 7.99 5.77 7.97
CA PRO A 109 9.15 5.79 8.86
C PRO A 109 9.22 7.02 9.77
N ALA A 110 8.63 8.14 9.36
CA ALA A 110 8.55 9.36 10.16
C ALA A 110 7.42 9.34 11.21
N LEU A 111 6.47 8.40 11.11
CA LEU A 111 5.25 8.35 11.93
C LEU A 111 5.25 7.14 12.87
N VAL A 112 5.47 5.96 12.31
CA VAL A 112 5.29 4.67 12.99
C VAL A 112 6.11 4.52 14.27
N PRO A 113 7.41 4.88 14.32
CA PRO A 113 8.19 4.73 15.55
C PRO A 113 7.59 5.51 16.72
N SER A 114 7.21 6.77 16.49
CA SER A 114 6.59 7.61 17.53
C SER A 114 5.16 7.19 17.88
N PHE A 115 4.40 6.67 16.91
CA PHE A 115 3.05 6.16 17.16
C PHE A 115 3.07 4.92 18.06
N LEU A 116 3.92 3.93 17.74
CA LEU A 116 4.03 2.71 18.54
C LEU A 116 4.63 2.97 19.93
N ALA A 117 5.46 4.01 20.09
CA ALA A 117 5.92 4.46 21.40
C ALA A 117 4.78 5.08 22.24
N ALA A 118 3.88 5.83 21.61
CA ALA A 118 2.73 6.45 22.27
C ALA A 118 1.63 5.42 22.62
N TYR A 119 1.46 4.38 21.79
CA TYR A 119 0.43 3.35 21.94
C TYR A 119 1.03 1.93 21.94
N PRO A 120 1.70 1.50 23.01
CA PRO A 120 2.43 0.23 23.06
C PRO A 120 1.54 -1.02 23.05
N GLU A 121 0.24 -0.87 23.29
CA GLU A 121 -0.74 -1.96 23.27
C GLU A 121 -1.37 -2.16 21.87
N ILE A 122 -0.97 -1.35 20.88
CA ILE A 122 -1.38 -1.50 19.49
C ILE A 122 -0.34 -2.31 18.71
N ARG A 123 -0.80 -3.33 17.99
CA ARG A 123 -0.04 -4.03 16.96
C ARG A 123 -0.33 -3.42 15.59
N LEU A 124 0.68 -2.85 14.94
CA LEU A 124 0.54 -2.32 13.57
C LEU A 124 0.95 -3.38 12.54
N GLU A 125 0.06 -3.70 11.60
CA GLU A 125 0.34 -4.53 10.44
C GLU A 125 0.25 -3.68 9.18
N VAL A 126 1.33 -3.69 8.38
CA VAL A 126 1.41 -2.91 7.13
C VAL A 126 1.47 -3.86 5.96
N VAL A 127 0.48 -3.75 5.07
CA VAL A 127 0.42 -4.46 3.80
C VAL A 127 0.81 -3.49 2.69
N VAL A 128 1.92 -3.77 2.02
CA VAL A 128 2.39 -2.95 0.90
C VAL A 128 1.82 -3.48 -0.40
N GLU A 129 0.97 -2.70 -1.04
CA GLU A 129 0.32 -3.06 -2.30
C GLU A 129 0.07 -1.81 -3.15
N ASP A 130 0.65 -1.80 -4.35
CA ASP A 130 0.53 -0.70 -5.32
C ASP A 130 -0.66 -0.89 -6.28
N GLY A 131 -1.59 -1.79 -5.95
CA GLY A 131 -2.82 -2.05 -6.70
C GLY A 131 -4.01 -1.29 -6.12
N PHE A 132 -5.02 -1.05 -6.96
CA PHE A 132 -6.34 -0.60 -6.50
C PHE A 132 -7.08 -1.79 -5.88
N VAL A 133 -6.68 -2.17 -4.67
CA VAL A 133 -7.46 -3.11 -3.86
C VAL A 133 -8.29 -2.27 -2.90
N ASP A 134 -9.60 -2.49 -2.94
CA ASP A 134 -10.53 -1.99 -1.93
C ASP A 134 -9.99 -2.41 -0.55
N VAL A 135 -9.72 -1.41 0.29
CA VAL A 135 -9.17 -1.58 1.65
C VAL A 135 -10.03 -2.59 2.44
N LEU A 136 -11.34 -2.62 2.19
CA LEU A 136 -12.28 -3.57 2.79
C LEU A 136 -12.11 -4.99 2.22
N ALA A 137 -11.93 -5.13 0.90
CA ALA A 137 -11.65 -6.42 0.28
C ALA A 137 -10.31 -7.02 0.76
N ALA A 138 -9.33 -6.16 1.06
CA ALA A 138 -8.04 -6.55 1.65
C ALA A 138 -8.12 -6.90 3.16
N GLY A 139 -9.26 -6.67 3.82
CA GLY A 139 -9.40 -6.87 5.27
C GLY A 139 -8.52 -5.93 6.10
N CYS A 140 -8.26 -4.73 5.59
CA CYS A 140 -7.52 -3.67 6.27
C CYS A 140 -8.49 -2.65 6.90
N ASP A 141 -8.06 -2.00 7.98
CA ASP A 141 -8.87 -1.00 8.68
C ASP A 141 -8.83 0.36 7.98
N ALA A 142 -7.69 0.67 7.36
CA ALA A 142 -7.46 1.89 6.60
C ALA A 142 -6.43 1.68 5.48
N GLY A 143 -6.39 2.60 4.53
CA GLY A 143 -5.40 2.62 3.47
C GLY A 143 -4.77 3.99 3.26
N ILE A 144 -3.56 4.04 2.70
CA ILE A 144 -2.94 5.30 2.26
C ILE A 144 -2.98 5.35 0.74
N ARG A 145 -3.39 6.46 0.12
CA ARG A 145 -3.36 6.66 -1.34
C ARG A 145 -2.98 8.08 -1.73
N TYR A 146 -2.48 8.24 -2.96
CA TYR A 146 -2.30 9.51 -3.65
C TYR A 146 -3.59 9.85 -4.42
N ASP A 147 -3.88 11.15 -4.63
CA ASP A 147 -5.13 11.69 -5.22
C ASP A 147 -5.80 10.74 -6.22
N GLU A 148 -6.93 10.13 -5.83
CA GLU A 148 -7.78 9.32 -6.72
C GLU A 148 -9.15 9.03 -6.08
N ARG A 149 -10.15 8.82 -6.94
CA ARG A 149 -11.60 8.85 -6.63
C ARG A 149 -11.96 7.98 -5.42
N LEU A 150 -12.34 8.66 -4.35
CA LEU A 150 -12.98 8.09 -3.17
C LEU A 150 -14.24 7.32 -3.57
N GLU A 151 -14.39 6.10 -3.03
CA GLU A 151 -15.72 5.50 -2.95
C GLU A 151 -16.62 6.36 -2.06
N GLN A 152 -17.92 6.33 -2.35
CA GLN A 152 -18.93 6.95 -1.49
C GLN A 152 -18.75 6.42 -0.05
N ASP A 153 -18.79 7.32 0.93
CA ASP A 153 -18.70 7.04 2.39
C ASP A 153 -17.30 6.79 2.99
N MET A 154 -16.21 7.13 2.29
CA MET A 154 -14.85 7.13 2.87
C MET A 154 -14.49 8.49 3.50
N ILE A 155 -13.77 8.48 4.63
CA ILE A 155 -13.14 9.68 5.22
C ILE A 155 -11.68 9.75 4.76
N ALA A 156 -11.24 10.95 4.38
CA ALA A 156 -9.87 11.22 3.95
C ALA A 156 -9.17 12.19 4.92
N VAL A 157 -8.01 11.80 5.44
CA VAL A 157 -7.18 12.60 6.35
C VAL A 157 -5.79 12.77 5.72
N PRO A 158 -5.30 14.00 5.48
CA PRO A 158 -3.95 14.20 4.95
C PRO A 158 -2.88 13.52 5.81
N ILE A 159 -1.92 12.84 5.19
CA ILE A 159 -0.84 12.15 5.91
C ILE A 159 0.50 12.37 5.20
N GLY A 160 1.56 12.65 5.96
CA GLY A 160 2.88 12.96 5.40
C GLY A 160 2.97 14.37 4.79
N PRO A 161 4.03 14.64 4.00
CA PRO A 161 4.22 15.93 3.34
C PRO A 161 3.02 16.28 2.45
N ARG A 162 2.59 17.56 2.44
CA ARG A 162 1.45 17.97 1.61
C ARG A 162 1.78 18.19 0.15
N ARG A 163 3.05 18.39 -0.16
CA ARG A 163 3.57 18.53 -1.51
C ARG A 163 4.74 17.58 -1.66
N GLN A 164 4.76 16.86 -2.77
CA GLN A 164 5.85 15.97 -3.16
C GLN A 164 6.18 16.19 -4.63
N ARG A 165 7.35 15.70 -5.05
CA ARG A 165 7.84 15.84 -6.42
C ARG A 165 8.30 14.50 -6.96
N PHE A 166 8.17 14.33 -8.26
CA PHE A 166 8.97 13.35 -8.99
C PHE A 166 10.26 14.01 -9.42
N ALA A 167 11.37 13.27 -9.29
CA ALA A 167 12.67 13.66 -9.75
C ALA A 167 13.15 12.70 -10.84
N THR A 168 13.70 13.28 -11.91
CA THR A 168 14.44 12.54 -12.94
C THR A 168 15.92 12.69 -12.66
N ALA A 169 16.66 11.59 -12.67
CA ALA A 169 18.08 11.60 -12.34
C ALA A 169 18.84 10.50 -13.07
N ALA A 170 20.16 10.68 -13.20
CA ALA A 170 21.06 9.66 -13.73
C ALA A 170 22.44 9.83 -13.10
N SER A 171 23.28 8.79 -13.12
CA SER A 171 24.65 8.95 -12.62
C SER A 171 25.50 9.82 -13.56
N PRO A 172 26.52 10.53 -13.02
CA PRO A 172 27.48 11.28 -13.82
C PRO A 172 28.07 10.47 -14.98
N ALA A 173 28.47 9.21 -14.69
CA ALA A 173 29.08 8.32 -15.68
C ALA A 173 28.15 7.94 -16.84
N TYR A 174 26.82 7.91 -16.63
CA TYR A 174 25.86 7.74 -17.72
C TYR A 174 25.77 9.01 -18.57
N LEU A 175 25.61 10.17 -17.91
CA LEU A 175 25.44 11.46 -18.57
C LEU A 175 26.68 11.88 -19.38
N ASP A 176 27.88 11.58 -18.89
CA ASP A 176 29.13 11.88 -19.62
C ASP A 176 29.29 11.03 -20.88
N ARG A 177 28.68 9.83 -20.92
CA ARG A 177 28.71 8.94 -22.08
C ARG A 177 27.58 9.20 -23.06
N CYS A 178 26.38 9.50 -22.57
CA CYS A 178 25.16 9.57 -23.36
C CYS A 178 24.66 11.00 -23.60
N GLY A 179 25.28 12.01 -22.99
CA GLY A 179 24.81 13.39 -23.00
C GLY A 179 23.77 13.66 -21.91
N ARG A 180 23.52 14.94 -21.66
CA ARG A 180 22.49 15.43 -20.73
C ARG A 180 21.29 15.90 -21.56
N PRO A 181 20.06 15.42 -21.30
CA PRO A 181 18.88 15.89 -22.01
C PRO A 181 18.48 17.30 -21.54
N ASP A 182 18.16 18.19 -22.47
CA ASP A 182 17.77 19.58 -22.19
C ASP A 182 16.25 19.77 -22.21
N HIS A 183 15.53 18.86 -22.87
CA HIS A 183 14.08 18.84 -22.96
C HIS A 183 13.51 17.44 -22.67
N PRO A 184 12.31 17.31 -22.05
CA PRO A 184 11.71 15.99 -21.75
C PRO A 184 11.64 15.01 -22.93
N ARG A 185 11.42 15.52 -24.15
CA ARG A 185 11.38 14.69 -25.36
C ARG A 185 12.70 14.00 -25.68
N ASP A 186 13.83 14.55 -25.24
CA ASP A 186 15.16 13.97 -25.48
C ASP A 186 15.30 12.62 -24.75
N LEU A 187 14.49 12.36 -23.72
CA LEU A 187 14.45 11.08 -23.03
C LEU A 187 14.05 9.89 -23.93
N LEU A 188 13.46 10.15 -25.10
CA LEU A 188 13.17 9.12 -26.10
C LEU A 188 14.45 8.51 -26.69
N ASP A 189 15.56 9.24 -26.66
CA ASP A 189 16.88 8.80 -27.14
C ASP A 189 17.77 8.24 -26.01
N HIS A 190 17.24 8.19 -24.77
CA HIS A 190 17.96 7.69 -23.60
C HIS A 190 17.43 6.33 -23.10
N ALA A 191 18.30 5.62 -22.39
CA ALA A 191 17.95 4.40 -21.69
C ALA A 191 17.21 4.75 -20.39
N CYS A 192 15.88 4.59 -20.37
CA CYS A 192 15.08 4.89 -19.19
C CYS A 192 14.75 3.62 -18.39
N LEU A 193 14.82 3.73 -17.06
CA LEU A 193 14.57 2.62 -16.13
C LEU A 193 13.13 2.74 -15.62
N LEU A 194 12.29 1.76 -15.93
CA LEU A 194 10.84 1.83 -15.71
C LEU A 194 10.39 0.87 -14.60
N GLY A 195 9.30 1.23 -13.94
CA GLY A 195 8.50 0.36 -13.09
C GLY A 195 7.33 -0.27 -13.85
N ARG A 196 6.81 -1.37 -13.30
CA ARG A 196 5.57 -2.03 -13.74
C ARG A 196 4.71 -2.38 -12.55
N PHE A 197 3.48 -1.88 -12.56
CA PHE A 197 2.47 -2.16 -11.55
C PHE A 197 1.98 -3.62 -11.63
N PRO A 198 1.35 -4.13 -10.55
CA PRO A 198 0.67 -5.42 -10.57
C PRO A 198 -0.32 -5.58 -11.72
N SER A 199 -1.03 -4.50 -12.09
CA SER A 199 -1.97 -4.41 -13.22
C SER A 199 -1.34 -4.63 -14.60
N GLY A 200 -0.01 -4.59 -14.70
CA GLY A 200 0.72 -4.65 -15.96
C GLY A 200 1.03 -3.28 -16.57
N ALA A 201 0.38 -2.21 -16.08
CA ALA A 201 0.70 -0.85 -16.48
C ALA A 201 2.16 -0.50 -16.12
N LEU A 202 2.84 0.23 -17.01
CA LEU A 202 4.16 0.77 -16.74
C LEU A 202 4.04 2.04 -15.91
N THR A 203 5.12 2.45 -15.23
CA THR A 203 5.25 3.80 -14.67
C THR A 203 5.58 4.79 -15.80
N ALA A 204 4.79 4.76 -16.87
CA ALA A 204 4.83 5.59 -18.06
C ALA A 204 3.38 5.82 -18.53
N PRO A 205 3.07 6.96 -19.18
CA PRO A 205 3.98 8.04 -19.55
C PRO A 205 4.55 8.80 -18.35
N TRP A 206 5.77 9.33 -18.47
CA TRP A 206 6.34 10.29 -17.53
C TRP A 206 5.78 11.67 -17.83
N GLU A 207 5.33 12.36 -16.80
CA GLU A 207 4.81 13.73 -16.90
C GLU A 207 5.87 14.71 -16.41
N PHE A 208 6.08 15.75 -17.20
CA PHE A 208 6.99 16.85 -16.93
C PHE A 208 6.20 18.15 -17.02
N GLU A 209 6.43 19.07 -16.09
CA GLU A 209 5.70 20.34 -16.07
C GLU A 209 6.67 21.50 -15.88
N ARG A 210 6.53 22.53 -16.71
CA ARG A 210 7.26 23.79 -16.58
C ARG A 210 6.41 24.95 -17.03
N ASP A 211 6.31 25.99 -16.22
CA ASP A 211 5.55 27.22 -16.51
C ASP A 211 4.10 26.95 -16.97
N GLY A 212 3.45 25.92 -16.39
CA GLY A 212 2.09 25.47 -16.73
C GLY A 212 1.98 24.62 -18.00
N ALA A 213 3.08 24.38 -18.71
CA ALA A 213 3.12 23.47 -19.85
C ALA A 213 3.46 22.05 -19.40
N VAL A 214 2.57 21.10 -19.69
CA VAL A 214 2.75 19.67 -19.39
C VAL A 214 3.24 18.94 -20.64
N VAL A 215 4.35 18.20 -20.51
CA VAL A 215 4.90 17.31 -21.53
C VAL A 215 4.83 15.88 -21.03
N ARG A 216 4.16 15.02 -21.80
CA ARG A 216 4.11 13.58 -21.57
C ARG A 216 5.07 12.88 -22.48
N VAL A 217 5.85 11.95 -21.93
CA VAL A 217 6.83 11.16 -22.67
C VAL A 217 6.59 9.69 -22.34
N ASP A 218 6.58 8.84 -23.36
CA ASP A 218 6.58 7.39 -23.20
C ASP A 218 8.00 6.86 -23.46
N PRO A 219 8.93 6.99 -22.49
CA PRO A 219 10.28 6.55 -22.67
C PRO A 219 10.36 5.02 -22.69
N SER A 220 11.45 4.51 -23.26
CA SER A 220 11.76 3.08 -23.24
C SER A 220 13.16 2.86 -22.68
N GLY A 221 13.48 1.62 -22.34
CA GLY A 221 14.83 1.32 -21.90
C GLY A 221 15.03 -0.12 -21.46
N PRO A 222 16.27 -0.43 -21.02
CA PRO A 222 16.74 -1.80 -20.88
C PRO A 222 16.19 -2.50 -19.64
N LEU A 223 15.61 -1.76 -18.69
CA LEU A 223 15.17 -2.31 -17.42
C LEU A 223 13.73 -1.91 -17.11
N ILE A 224 12.90 -2.93 -16.87
CA ILE A 224 11.56 -2.79 -16.32
C ILE A 224 11.50 -3.65 -15.05
N VAL A 225 11.32 -3.01 -13.89
CA VAL A 225 11.17 -3.71 -12.61
C VAL A 225 9.73 -3.69 -12.14
N ARG A 226 9.33 -4.65 -11.31
CA ARG A 226 8.08 -4.50 -10.54
C ARG A 226 8.26 -3.33 -9.57
N VAL A 227 7.22 -2.53 -9.32
CA VAL A 227 7.31 -1.36 -8.42
C VAL A 227 7.86 -1.75 -7.02
N GLY A 228 7.47 -2.92 -6.49
CA GLY A 228 8.04 -3.52 -5.28
C GLY A 228 9.57 -3.70 -5.26
N ALA A 229 10.24 -3.62 -6.41
CA ALA A 229 11.68 -3.77 -6.60
C ALA A 229 12.34 -2.48 -7.12
N SER A 230 11.75 -1.29 -6.89
CA SER A 230 12.31 -0.01 -7.33
C SER A 230 13.74 0.25 -6.86
N ASP A 231 14.17 -0.31 -5.73
CA ASP A 231 15.57 -0.21 -5.28
C ASP A 231 16.58 -0.80 -6.28
N LEU A 232 16.18 -1.82 -7.06
CA LEU A 232 17.02 -2.35 -8.15
C LEU A 232 17.16 -1.33 -9.29
N ALA A 233 16.09 -0.62 -9.66
CA ALA A 233 16.17 0.43 -10.66
C ALA A 233 17.05 1.61 -10.19
N VAL A 234 16.93 1.97 -8.91
CA VAL A 234 17.79 3.00 -8.29
C VAL A 234 19.26 2.58 -8.33
N ALA A 235 19.57 1.35 -7.92
CA ALA A 235 20.94 0.83 -7.98
C ALA A 235 21.49 0.79 -9.42
N ALA A 236 20.67 0.42 -10.40
CA ALA A 236 21.05 0.42 -11.81
C ALA A 236 21.32 1.84 -12.35
N ALA A 237 20.55 2.85 -11.92
CA ALA A 237 20.79 4.25 -12.26
C ALA A 237 22.15 4.74 -11.72
N VAL A 238 22.43 4.43 -10.45
CA VAL A 238 23.72 4.76 -9.80
C VAL A 238 24.88 4.07 -10.51
N ALA A 239 24.70 2.82 -10.96
CA ALA A 239 25.69 2.08 -11.75
C ALA A 239 25.83 2.57 -13.21
N GLY A 240 25.05 3.57 -13.63
CA GLY A 240 25.14 4.18 -14.96
C GLY A 240 24.50 3.38 -16.08
N THR A 241 23.44 2.62 -15.75
CA THR A 241 22.64 1.87 -16.74
C THR A 241 21.63 2.76 -17.46
N GLY A 242 21.16 3.84 -16.84
CA GLY A 242 20.16 4.71 -17.45
C GLY A 242 19.64 5.83 -16.55
N ILE A 243 18.59 6.49 -17.04
CA ILE A 243 17.85 7.55 -16.37
C ILE A 243 16.70 6.95 -15.57
N ILE A 244 16.52 7.39 -14.33
CA ILE A 244 15.40 7.01 -13.47
C ILE A 244 14.48 8.21 -13.22
N HIS A 245 13.17 7.95 -13.12
CA HIS A 245 12.16 8.92 -12.70
C HIS A 245 11.37 8.35 -11.52
N LEU A 246 11.53 8.93 -10.34
CA LEU A 246 10.97 8.42 -9.08
C LEU A 246 10.72 9.58 -8.09
N PHE A 247 10.07 9.31 -6.96
CA PHE A 247 9.86 10.31 -5.91
C PHE A 247 11.19 10.99 -5.51
N GLU A 248 11.20 12.32 -5.48
CA GLU A 248 12.38 13.12 -5.17
C GLU A 248 13.01 12.74 -3.83
N ASP A 249 12.19 12.57 -2.78
CA ASP A 249 12.67 12.18 -1.45
C ASP A 249 13.30 10.79 -1.42
N TRP A 250 12.94 9.90 -2.36
CA TRP A 250 13.59 8.60 -2.51
C TRP A 250 14.99 8.76 -3.12
N LEU A 251 15.14 9.66 -4.09
CA LEU A 251 16.42 9.91 -4.77
C LEU A 251 17.32 10.89 -4.00
N ARG A 252 16.77 11.67 -3.07
CA ARG A 252 17.46 12.75 -2.35
C ARG A 252 18.84 12.37 -1.81
N PRO A 253 19.02 11.26 -1.07
CA PRO A 253 20.34 10.93 -0.54
C PRO A 253 21.41 10.68 -1.63
N LEU A 254 20.97 10.24 -2.81
CA LEU A 254 21.85 9.96 -3.95
C LEU A 254 22.17 11.24 -4.74
N LEU A 255 21.22 12.18 -4.79
CA LEU A 255 21.43 13.52 -5.31
C LEU A 255 22.40 14.30 -4.41
N ASP A 256 22.17 14.29 -3.09
CA ASP A 256 22.99 15.01 -2.10
C ASP A 256 24.44 14.49 -2.06
N SER A 257 24.64 13.20 -2.29
CA SER A 257 25.98 12.58 -2.35
C SER A 257 26.67 12.70 -3.72
N GLY A 258 25.96 13.16 -4.75
CA GLY A 258 26.46 13.21 -6.14
C GLY A 258 26.55 11.84 -6.82
N ALA A 259 26.01 10.78 -6.22
CA ALA A 259 25.88 9.46 -6.86
C ALA A 259 24.91 9.51 -8.06
N LEU A 260 23.94 10.41 -8.00
CA LEU A 260 23.07 10.80 -9.10
C LEU A 260 23.13 12.32 -9.29
N GLU A 261 23.05 12.76 -10.53
CA GLU A 261 22.84 14.15 -10.92
C GLU A 261 21.35 14.38 -11.26
N PRO A 262 20.78 15.55 -10.89
CA PRO A 262 19.47 15.97 -11.37
C PRO A 262 19.44 16.06 -12.89
N VAL A 263 18.37 15.54 -13.50
CA VAL A 263 18.10 15.63 -14.93
C VAL A 263 16.78 16.35 -15.11
N LEU A 264 16.74 17.38 -15.97
CA LEU A 264 15.53 18.16 -16.25
C LEU A 264 14.87 18.73 -14.97
N GLU A 265 15.65 19.15 -13.98
CA GLU A 265 15.14 19.64 -12.69
C GLU A 265 14.07 20.75 -12.79
N PRO A 266 14.18 21.73 -13.71
CA PRO A 266 13.13 22.74 -13.91
C PRO A 266 11.77 22.18 -14.39
N TRP A 267 11.73 20.90 -14.79
CA TRP A 267 10.55 20.21 -15.30
C TRP A 267 9.93 19.20 -14.31
N TRP A 268 10.50 19.07 -13.11
CA TRP A 268 10.05 18.12 -12.10
C TRP A 268 8.66 18.49 -11.55
N GLN A 269 7.68 17.63 -11.83
CA GLN A 269 6.29 17.81 -11.42
C GLN A 269 6.15 17.84 -9.89
N VAL A 270 5.34 18.78 -9.40
CA VAL A 270 4.90 18.83 -7.99
C VAL A 270 3.46 18.35 -7.91
N PHE A 271 3.16 17.49 -6.94
CA PHE A 271 1.82 16.96 -6.71
C PHE A 271 1.46 16.94 -5.22
N SER A 272 0.17 16.76 -4.96
CA SER A 272 -0.40 16.68 -3.62
C SER A 272 0.03 15.38 -2.93
N GLY A 273 0.48 15.47 -1.69
CA GLY A 273 0.89 14.29 -0.93
C GLY A 273 -0.29 13.41 -0.52
N PRO A 274 -0.02 12.23 0.06
CA PRO A 274 -1.03 11.20 0.24
C PRO A 274 -2.04 11.52 1.34
N PHE A 275 -3.11 10.75 1.36
CA PHE A 275 -4.13 10.76 2.39
C PHE A 275 -4.30 9.37 2.98
N LEU A 276 -4.64 9.32 4.26
CA LEU A 276 -5.17 8.16 4.95
C LEU A 276 -6.68 8.10 4.71
N TYR A 277 -7.15 6.95 4.26
CA TYR A 277 -8.53 6.67 3.90
C TYR A 277 -9.08 5.53 4.76
N TYR A 278 -10.29 5.71 5.29
CA TYR A 278 -10.97 4.67 6.03
C TYR A 278 -12.49 4.82 5.94
N PRO A 279 -13.27 3.74 6.16
CA PRO A 279 -14.73 3.79 6.06
C PRO A 279 -15.31 4.78 7.09
N GLY A 280 -16.17 5.69 6.63
CA GLY A 280 -16.86 6.69 7.46
C GLY A 280 -17.99 6.13 8.33
N ARG A 281 -17.94 4.83 8.68
CA ARG A 281 -18.96 4.18 9.51
C ARG A 281 -18.94 4.79 10.92
N ARG A 282 -20.09 4.76 11.60
CA ARG A 282 -20.28 5.29 12.98
C ARG A 282 -19.34 4.67 14.05
N LEU A 283 -18.62 3.59 13.73
CA LEU A 283 -17.86 2.77 14.66
C LEU A 283 -16.43 2.55 14.16
N VAL A 284 -15.58 3.58 14.29
CA VAL A 284 -14.13 3.48 14.00
C VAL A 284 -13.44 2.72 15.16
N PRO A 285 -12.69 1.63 14.90
CA PRO A 285 -11.93 0.90 15.93
C PRO A 285 -11.01 1.80 16.75
N ALA A 286 -10.79 1.45 18.01
CA ALA A 286 -9.92 2.23 18.90
C ALA A 286 -8.48 2.40 18.35
N PRO A 287 -7.81 1.37 17.78
CA PRO A 287 -6.48 1.54 17.19
C PRO A 287 -6.45 2.50 16.01
N LEU A 288 -7.46 2.44 15.15
CA LEU A 288 -7.57 3.33 13.99
C LEU A 288 -7.84 4.77 14.42
N ARG A 289 -8.73 4.99 15.38
CA ARG A 289 -8.99 6.33 15.93
C ARG A 289 -7.74 6.95 16.52
N ALA A 290 -7.02 6.19 17.34
CA ALA A 290 -5.74 6.63 17.92
C ALA A 290 -4.72 7.01 16.82
N PHE A 291 -4.66 6.25 15.72
CA PHE A 291 -3.79 6.56 14.60
C PHE A 291 -4.22 7.83 13.83
N VAL A 292 -5.53 8.00 13.58
CA VAL A 292 -6.07 9.21 12.94
C VAL A 292 -5.79 10.45 13.79
N ASP A 293 -6.03 10.38 15.09
CA ASP A 293 -5.76 11.48 16.03
C ASP A 293 -4.26 11.78 16.06
N PHE A 294 -3.40 10.75 16.10
CA PHE A 294 -1.95 10.90 16.09
C PHE A 294 -1.43 11.58 14.81
N VAL A 295 -1.99 11.22 13.66
CA VAL A 295 -1.66 11.84 12.37
C VAL A 295 -2.15 13.29 12.32
N SER A 296 -3.38 13.54 12.78
CA SER A 296 -4.02 14.87 12.74
C SER A 296 -3.40 15.87 13.71
N ALA A 297 -2.86 15.40 14.84
CA ALA A 297 -2.23 16.26 15.86
C ALA A 297 -0.83 16.75 15.45
N ARG A 298 -0.23 16.19 14.39
CA ARG A 298 1.09 16.63 13.91
C ARG A 298 0.91 17.71 12.84
N PRO A 299 1.60 18.86 12.94
CA PRO A 299 1.63 19.80 11.84
C PRO A 299 2.25 19.11 10.61
N ALA A 300 1.69 19.40 9.43
CA ALA A 300 2.27 18.94 8.18
C ALA A 300 3.76 19.32 8.13
N ALA A 301 4.62 18.38 7.69
CA ALA A 301 6.04 18.66 7.51
C ALA A 301 6.21 19.90 6.60
N PRO A 302 7.21 20.76 6.85
CA PRO A 302 7.41 22.00 6.10
C PRO A 302 7.56 21.74 4.59
N ASP A 303 7.02 22.67 3.80
CA ASP A 303 6.95 22.58 2.33
C ASP A 303 8.37 22.49 1.71
N PRO A 304 8.69 21.45 0.91
CA PRO A 304 9.96 21.38 0.20
C PRO A 304 10.16 22.53 -0.80
N ALA A 305 9.10 23.23 -1.22
CA ALA A 305 9.18 24.39 -2.11
C ALA A 305 9.60 25.69 -1.41
N VAL A 306 9.68 25.73 -0.08
CA VAL A 306 10.21 26.86 0.68
C VAL A 306 11.64 26.50 1.12
N ARG A 307 12.53 26.34 0.15
CA ARG A 307 13.97 26.34 0.39
C ARG A 307 14.55 27.51 -0.39
N THR A 308 14.74 28.62 0.32
CA THR A 308 15.39 29.85 -0.16
C THR A 308 16.81 29.50 -0.66
N PRO A 309 17.31 30.14 -1.74
CA PRO A 309 18.55 29.77 -2.44
C PRO A 309 19.80 29.73 -1.55
#